data_AF-A0A1W6DTV2-F1
#
_entry.id   AF-A0A1W6DTV2-F1
#
_cell.length_a   1.000
_cell.length_b   1.000
_cell.length_c   1.000
_cell.angle_alpha   90.00
_cell.angle_beta   90.00
_cell.angle_gamma   90.00
#
_symmetry.space_group_name_H-M   'P 1'
#
loop_
_entity.id
_entity.type
_entity.pdbx_description
1 polymer ?
#
loop_
_entity_poly.entity_id
_entity_poly.type
_entity_poly.pdbx_seq_one_letter_code
_entity_poly.pdbx_strand_id
1 'polypeptide(L)'
;MTDEKSGAGTPVPQPEEVNGPRSADLVTGAGSPRTLEVVEVREGMFGVHGSGDTSGYGGLVQPVAMPGASARPYGGWFDEVVDVLAEVLETSGVGFDAAVERVVVDPPGAHAELTLHVHRDHLVEVCRALRDDQDLRFELSLGVSGVHFPHDVGRELHAVYHLTSITHGRRLRLEVSVPDADPHVPTTTSVYPTNDWHERETWDFFGIVFDGHPSLARIEMPDDWPGHPQRKDYPLGGIPVEYKGATVPPPDTRRSYS
;
A
#
# COMPACT_ATOMS: atom_id res chain seq x y z
N MET A 1 24.37 -45.29 51.03
CA MET A 1 24.79 -45.47 49.63
C MET A 1 23.51 -45.80 48.88
N THR A 2 22.80 -44.87 48.25
CA THR A 2 23.14 -43.75 47.34
C THR A 2 21.94 -42.78 47.34
N ASP A 3 22.11 -41.52 47.73
CA ASP A 3 22.44 -40.33 46.90
C ASP A 3 21.25 -39.74 46.12
N GLU A 4 20.72 -38.67 46.70
CA GLU A 4 19.84 -37.64 46.14
C GLU A 4 20.65 -36.74 45.19
N LYS A 5 20.20 -36.52 43.95
CA LYS A 5 20.73 -35.43 43.11
C LYS A 5 19.62 -34.62 42.45
N SER A 6 19.43 -33.44 43.02
CA SER A 6 18.92 -32.22 42.39
C SER A 6 19.70 -31.89 41.10
N GLY A 7 18.99 -31.65 40.01
CA GLY A 7 19.54 -31.21 38.72
C GLY A 7 18.95 -29.84 38.35
N ALA A 8 19.81 -28.82 38.38
CA ALA A 8 19.48 -27.41 38.16
C ALA A 8 18.95 -27.12 36.74
N GLY A 9 17.88 -26.34 36.66
CA GLY A 9 17.41 -25.75 35.40
C GLY A 9 18.38 -24.67 34.91
N THR A 10 18.73 -24.72 33.63
CA THR A 10 19.49 -23.67 32.95
C THR A 10 18.68 -22.37 32.98
N PRO A 11 19.26 -21.22 33.35
CA PRO A 11 18.51 -19.96 33.37
C PRO A 11 18.22 -19.51 31.94
N VAL A 12 16.97 -19.08 31.69
CA VAL A 12 16.57 -18.36 30.49
C VAL A 12 17.32 -17.02 30.48
N PRO A 13 18.08 -16.68 29.42
CA PRO A 13 18.78 -15.40 29.36
C PRO A 13 17.76 -14.25 29.38
N GLN A 14 18.04 -13.23 30.19
CA GLN A 14 17.21 -12.03 30.23
C GLN A 14 17.37 -11.23 28.92
N PRO A 15 16.36 -10.44 28.51
CA PRO A 15 16.31 -9.78 27.20
C PRO A 15 17.48 -8.82 26.89
N GLU A 16 18.32 -8.50 27.87
CA GLU A 16 19.43 -7.56 27.73
C GLU A 16 20.74 -8.18 27.20
N GLU A 17 20.85 -9.52 27.09
CA GLU A 17 22.10 -10.22 26.70
C GLU A 17 22.23 -10.56 25.20
N VAL A 18 21.28 -10.17 24.35
CA VAL A 18 21.40 -10.38 22.90
C VAL A 18 22.12 -9.20 22.26
N ASN A 19 23.44 -9.34 22.02
CA ASN A 19 24.23 -8.40 21.22
C ASN A 19 23.90 -8.53 19.72
N GLY A 20 22.66 -8.21 19.34
CA GLY A 20 22.27 -7.84 17.99
C GLY A 20 22.33 -6.32 17.81
N PRO A 21 22.37 -5.79 16.56
CA PRO A 21 22.27 -4.36 16.34
C PRO A 21 21.01 -3.84 17.02
N ARG A 22 21.15 -2.81 17.85
CA ARG A 22 20.00 -2.23 18.55
C ARG A 22 19.11 -1.57 17.49
N SER A 23 17.81 -1.44 17.76
CA SER A 23 16.85 -0.83 16.84
C SER A 23 17.27 0.57 16.33
N ALA A 24 18.14 1.25 17.06
CA ALA A 24 18.74 2.53 16.69
C ALA A 24 19.82 2.44 15.58
N ASP A 25 20.40 1.26 15.33
CA ASP A 25 21.53 1.06 14.41
C ASP A 25 21.07 0.74 12.97
N LEU A 26 19.77 0.53 12.74
CA LEU A 26 19.20 0.27 11.40
C LEU A 26 19.05 1.54 10.54
N VAL A 27 19.46 2.71 11.06
CA VAL A 27 19.43 3.97 10.32
C VAL A 27 20.83 4.57 10.27
N THR A 28 21.65 4.10 9.32
CA THR A 28 22.84 4.83 8.88
C THR A 28 22.87 4.97 7.36
N GLY A 29 21.80 5.55 6.82
CA GLY A 29 21.86 6.31 5.56
C GLY A 29 21.90 7.80 5.90
N ALA A 30 22.78 8.57 5.26
CA ALA A 30 22.91 10.02 5.43
C ALA A 30 21.70 10.80 4.87
N GLY A 31 20.48 10.46 5.32
CA GLY A 31 19.23 11.13 5.02
C GLY A 31 18.50 11.45 6.31
N SER A 32 17.73 12.54 6.30
CA SER A 32 16.88 12.99 7.42
C SER A 32 16.09 11.81 8.00
N PRO A 33 15.88 11.73 9.34
CA PRO A 33 15.12 10.65 9.95
C PRO A 33 13.72 10.60 9.34
N ARG A 34 13.42 9.51 8.61
CA ARG A 34 12.09 9.22 8.10
C ARG A 34 11.30 8.55 9.22
N THR A 35 10.16 9.11 9.59
CA THR A 35 9.19 8.38 10.41
C THR A 35 8.59 7.31 9.52
N LEU A 36 8.89 6.04 9.77
CA LEU A 36 8.26 4.91 9.11
C LEU A 36 7.03 4.51 9.93
N GLU A 37 5.86 4.44 9.31
CA GLU A 37 4.64 3.94 9.96
C GLU A 37 4.63 2.42 9.79
N VAL A 38 4.90 1.69 10.87
CA VAL A 38 4.91 0.22 10.82
C VAL A 38 3.47 -0.27 10.79
N VAL A 39 3.11 -0.92 9.67
CA VAL A 39 1.77 -1.46 9.43
C VAL A 39 1.69 -2.93 9.82
N GLU A 40 2.79 -3.69 9.66
CA GLU A 40 2.87 -5.12 10.00
C GLU A 40 4.31 -5.47 10.41
N VAL A 41 4.50 -6.56 11.15
CA VAL A 41 5.83 -7.16 11.36
C VAL A 41 5.76 -8.60 10.92
N ARG A 42 6.55 -8.95 9.89
CA ARG A 42 6.63 -10.32 9.37
C ARG A 42 7.76 -11.08 10.05
N GLU A 43 7.42 -12.25 10.59
CA GLU A 43 8.37 -13.17 11.19
C GLU A 43 8.62 -14.37 10.27
N GLY A 44 9.87 -14.65 9.97
CA GLY A 44 10.28 -15.68 9.02
C GLY A 44 10.06 -15.26 7.56
N MET A 45 10.69 -15.99 6.64
CA MET A 45 10.53 -15.78 5.20
C MET A 45 9.49 -16.72 4.57
N PHE A 46 9.27 -17.89 5.18
CA PHE A 46 8.52 -19.01 4.56
C PHE A 46 7.33 -19.49 5.40
N GLY A 47 6.99 -18.79 6.48
CA GLY A 47 5.84 -19.15 7.35
C GLY A 47 6.00 -20.45 8.15
N VAL A 48 7.22 -21.00 8.23
CA VAL A 48 7.56 -22.15 9.09
C VAL A 48 8.09 -21.62 10.41
N HIS A 49 7.52 -22.07 11.52
CA HIS A 49 7.88 -21.61 12.87
C HIS A 49 8.38 -22.77 13.73
N GLY A 50 9.30 -22.50 14.66
CA GLY A 50 9.79 -23.51 15.61
C GLY A 50 10.93 -24.39 15.07
N SER A 51 11.09 -25.59 15.63
CA SER A 51 12.24 -26.48 15.35
C SER A 51 12.19 -27.16 13.98
N GLY A 52 11.07 -27.05 13.26
CA GLY A 52 10.88 -27.58 11.91
C GLY A 52 11.46 -26.70 10.80
N ASP A 53 11.84 -25.46 11.11
CA ASP A 53 12.42 -24.55 10.12
C ASP A 53 13.88 -24.90 9.79
N THR A 54 14.10 -25.55 8.64
CA THR A 54 15.44 -25.81 8.11
C THR A 54 15.96 -24.71 7.20
N SER A 55 15.16 -23.67 6.93
CA SER A 55 15.54 -22.60 6.01
C SER A 55 16.59 -21.65 6.60
N GLY A 56 16.69 -21.58 7.93
CA GLY A 56 17.56 -20.66 8.65
C GLY A 56 17.04 -19.23 8.69
N TYR A 57 15.83 -18.98 8.18
CA TYR A 57 15.21 -17.67 8.11
C TYR A 57 14.14 -17.43 9.18
N GLY A 58 13.84 -18.40 10.06
CA GLY A 58 12.81 -18.27 11.09
C GLY A 58 13.05 -17.20 12.16
N GLY A 59 14.28 -16.69 12.28
CA GLY A 59 14.62 -15.54 13.12
C GLY A 59 14.51 -14.18 12.40
N LEU A 60 14.18 -14.15 11.11
CA LEU A 60 14.01 -12.89 10.39
C LEU A 60 12.77 -12.18 10.92
N VAL A 61 12.94 -10.92 11.28
CA VAL A 61 11.86 -10.01 11.64
C VAL A 61 11.96 -8.84 10.68
N GLN A 62 10.98 -8.69 9.79
CA GLN A 62 10.94 -7.62 8.82
C GLN A 62 9.69 -6.75 9.07
N PRO A 63 9.85 -5.50 9.53
CA PRO A 63 8.73 -4.58 9.60
C PRO A 63 8.26 -4.25 8.17
N VAL A 64 6.97 -4.40 7.93
CA VAL A 64 6.30 -3.78 6.79
C VAL A 64 5.93 -2.38 7.24
N ALA A 65 6.65 -1.40 6.71
CA ALA A 65 6.38 -0.01 7.01
C ALA A 65 5.92 0.71 5.76
N MET A 66 4.88 1.53 5.92
CA MET A 66 4.54 2.54 4.94
C MET A 66 5.51 3.71 5.11
N PRO A 67 5.99 4.31 4.01
CA PRO A 67 6.81 5.52 4.11
C PRO A 67 5.97 6.60 4.79
N GLY A 68 6.44 7.21 5.87
CA GLY A 68 5.74 8.35 6.47
C GLY A 68 5.88 9.62 5.65
N ALA A 69 5.25 10.70 6.13
CA ALA A 69 5.31 12.00 5.48
C ALA A 69 6.76 12.46 5.28
N SER A 70 7.09 12.87 4.06
CA SER A 70 8.39 13.43 3.72
C SER A 70 8.49 14.87 4.21
N ALA A 71 9.68 15.27 4.64
CA ALA A 71 9.95 16.66 5.01
C ALA A 71 10.46 17.45 3.80
N ARG A 72 10.07 18.72 3.74
CA ARG A 72 10.66 19.66 2.77
C ARG A 72 12.14 19.93 3.10
N PRO A 73 12.99 20.24 2.10
CA PRO A 73 12.67 20.18 0.67
C PRO A 73 12.52 18.74 0.17
N TYR A 74 11.54 18.50 -0.68
CA TYR A 74 11.28 17.20 -1.30
C TYR A 74 12.34 16.85 -2.36
N GLY A 75 12.86 17.87 -3.04
CA GLY A 75 13.91 17.77 -4.05
C GLY A 75 13.38 17.76 -5.48
N GLY A 76 14.26 18.13 -6.41
CA GLY A 76 13.94 18.19 -7.84
C GLY A 76 12.84 19.22 -8.14
N TRP A 77 11.85 18.81 -8.92
CA TRP A 77 10.67 19.62 -9.26
C TRP A 77 9.50 19.41 -8.29
N PHE A 78 9.64 18.54 -7.28
CA PHE A 78 8.53 18.17 -6.40
C PHE A 78 8.05 19.33 -5.54
N ASP A 79 8.96 20.13 -4.99
CA ASP A 79 8.61 21.31 -4.19
C ASP A 79 7.79 22.31 -5.03
N GLU A 80 8.21 22.58 -6.27
CA GLU A 80 7.51 23.47 -7.21
C GLU A 80 6.09 22.97 -7.51
N VAL A 81 5.92 21.68 -7.81
CA VAL A 81 4.59 21.12 -8.10
C VAL A 81 3.68 21.16 -6.87
N VAL A 82 4.20 20.89 -5.68
CA VAL A 82 3.41 20.99 -4.45
C VAL A 82 3.03 22.44 -4.15
N ASP A 83 3.93 23.39 -4.37
CA ASP A 83 3.67 24.82 -4.15
C ASP A 83 2.62 25.37 -5.12
N VAL A 84 2.75 25.07 -6.41
CA VAL A 84 1.76 25.47 -7.43
C VAL A 84 0.41 24.81 -7.16
N LEU A 85 0.38 23.52 -6.81
CA LEU A 85 -0.86 22.85 -6.46
C LEU A 85 -1.54 23.50 -5.26
N ALA A 86 -0.79 23.89 -4.22
CA ALA A 86 -1.33 24.59 -3.07
C ALA A 86 -1.97 25.93 -3.47
N GLU A 87 -1.29 26.73 -4.29
CA GLU A 87 -1.81 28.02 -4.79
C GLU A 87 -3.09 27.86 -5.61
N VAL A 88 -3.14 26.87 -6.51
CA VAL A 88 -4.30 26.60 -7.37
C VAL A 88 -5.51 26.12 -6.54
N LEU A 89 -5.28 25.27 -5.54
CA LEU A 89 -6.34 24.80 -4.65
C LEU A 89 -6.88 25.94 -3.78
N GLU A 90 -6.00 26.78 -3.22
CA GLU A 90 -6.40 27.96 -2.45
C GLU A 90 -7.25 28.93 -3.27
N THR A 91 -6.88 29.15 -4.53
CA THR A 91 -7.67 29.96 -5.48
C THR A 91 -9.05 29.36 -5.73
N SER A 92 -9.17 28.04 -5.69
CA SER A 92 -10.43 27.30 -5.83
C SER A 92 -11.23 27.21 -4.51
N GLY A 93 -10.72 27.78 -3.42
CA GLY A 93 -11.36 27.79 -2.10
C GLY A 93 -11.13 26.54 -1.25
N VAL A 94 -10.18 25.67 -1.64
CA VAL A 94 -9.83 24.45 -0.91
C VAL A 94 -8.42 24.64 -0.33
N GLY A 95 -8.28 24.56 1.00
CA GLY A 95 -6.95 24.61 1.61
C GLY A 95 -6.13 23.37 1.27
N PHE A 96 -4.83 23.53 1.01
CA PHE A 96 -3.95 22.41 0.67
C PHE A 96 -4.00 21.30 1.75
N ASP A 97 -3.90 21.65 3.03
CA ASP A 97 -3.93 20.70 4.15
C ASP A 97 -5.29 20.00 4.35
N ALA A 98 -6.37 20.55 3.77
CA ALA A 98 -7.68 19.88 3.77
C ALA A 98 -7.75 18.83 2.66
N ALA A 99 -7.09 19.09 1.52
CA ALA A 99 -7.09 18.19 0.37
C ALA A 99 -6.01 17.11 0.45
N VAL A 100 -4.80 17.45 0.90
CA VAL A 100 -3.63 16.58 0.91
C VAL A 100 -3.24 16.26 2.35
N GLU A 101 -3.45 15.02 2.76
CA GLU A 101 -3.17 14.56 4.12
C GLU A 101 -1.67 14.44 4.38
N ARG A 102 -0.91 14.00 3.39
CA ARG A 102 0.56 13.88 3.46
C ARG A 102 1.19 13.76 2.08
N VAL A 103 2.44 14.21 2.00
CA VAL A 103 3.30 14.08 0.82
C VAL A 103 4.39 13.05 1.09
N VAL A 104 4.59 12.13 0.17
CA VAL A 104 5.58 11.06 0.26
C VAL A 104 6.50 11.07 -0.95
N VAL A 105 7.81 11.02 -0.70
CA VAL A 105 8.84 10.86 -1.72
C VAL A 105 9.62 9.59 -1.44
N ASP A 106 9.41 8.56 -2.27
CA ASP A 106 9.99 7.25 -2.07
C ASP A 106 10.29 6.52 -3.40
N PRO A 107 11.42 5.79 -3.52
CA PRO A 107 12.61 5.83 -2.65
C PRO A 107 13.34 7.19 -2.72
N PRO A 108 14.26 7.53 -1.79
CA PRO A 108 15.04 8.75 -1.92
C PRO A 108 16.06 8.66 -3.06
N GLY A 109 16.44 9.81 -3.64
CA GLY A 109 17.55 9.91 -4.59
C GLY A 109 17.12 9.80 -6.05
N ALA A 110 17.91 9.10 -6.87
CA ALA A 110 17.77 9.15 -8.33
C ALA A 110 16.48 8.52 -8.88
N HIS A 111 15.79 7.70 -8.07
CA HIS A 111 14.55 7.02 -8.44
C HIS A 111 13.36 7.53 -7.62
N ALA A 112 13.46 8.75 -7.10
CA ALA A 112 12.42 9.32 -6.29
C ALA A 112 11.12 9.55 -7.07
N GLU A 113 10.01 9.17 -6.43
CA GLU A 113 8.68 9.34 -6.97
C GLU A 113 7.81 10.06 -5.94
N LEU A 114 7.10 11.08 -6.41
CA LEU A 114 6.20 11.89 -5.60
C LEU A 114 4.83 11.22 -5.53
N THR A 115 4.34 10.98 -4.32
CA THR A 115 2.98 10.51 -4.04
C THR A 115 2.29 11.51 -3.12
N LEU A 116 1.12 12.00 -3.53
CA LEU A 116 0.25 12.85 -2.73
C LEU A 116 -0.88 11.99 -2.18
N HIS A 117 -0.98 11.88 -0.86
CA HIS A 117 -2.13 11.23 -0.23
C HIS A 117 -3.25 12.26 -0.12
N VAL A 118 -4.33 12.02 -0.85
CA VAL A 118 -5.42 12.98 -1.05
C VAL A 118 -6.66 12.48 -0.31
N HIS A 119 -7.32 13.38 0.41
CA HIS A 119 -8.61 13.07 1.01
C HIS A 119 -9.66 12.86 -0.10
N ARG A 120 -10.45 11.79 -0.01
CA ARG A 120 -11.38 11.38 -1.09
C ARG A 120 -12.33 12.49 -1.55
N ASP A 121 -12.77 13.35 -0.63
CA ASP A 121 -13.71 14.45 -0.90
C ASP A 121 -13.14 15.54 -1.82
N HIS A 122 -11.81 15.60 -1.96
CA HIS A 122 -11.11 16.60 -2.76
C HIS A 122 -10.37 15.99 -3.96
N LEU A 123 -10.51 14.69 -4.19
CA LEU A 123 -9.81 13.98 -5.26
C LEU A 123 -10.08 14.62 -6.63
N VAL A 124 -11.33 14.93 -6.94
CA VAL A 124 -11.72 15.44 -8.27
C VAL A 124 -11.16 16.85 -8.48
N GLU A 125 -11.22 17.69 -7.46
CA GLU A 125 -10.65 19.05 -7.45
C GLU A 125 -9.14 19.01 -7.66
N VAL A 126 -8.43 18.13 -6.94
CA VAL A 126 -6.98 17.93 -7.08
C VAL A 126 -6.64 17.43 -8.49
N CYS A 127 -7.37 16.45 -9.02
CA CYS A 127 -7.18 15.99 -10.39
C CYS A 127 -7.40 17.11 -11.42
N ARG A 128 -8.42 17.95 -11.26
CA ARG A 128 -8.66 19.10 -12.15
C ARG A 128 -7.54 20.13 -12.07
N ALA A 129 -7.11 20.49 -10.86
CA ALA A 129 -6.00 21.42 -10.65
C ALA A 129 -4.72 20.92 -11.35
N LEU A 130 -4.37 19.65 -11.15
CA LEU A 130 -3.20 19.02 -11.76
C LEU A 130 -3.28 18.99 -13.29
N ARG A 131 -4.47 18.78 -13.87
CA ARG A 131 -4.67 18.69 -15.32
C ARG A 131 -4.66 20.06 -16.00
N ASP A 132 -5.39 21.03 -15.43
CA ASP A 132 -5.79 22.25 -16.13
C ASP A 132 -4.78 23.40 -15.98
N ASP A 133 -4.03 23.43 -14.87
CA ASP A 133 -3.02 24.45 -14.64
C ASP A 133 -1.82 24.33 -15.61
N GLN A 134 -1.28 25.48 -16.04
CA GLN A 134 -0.21 25.54 -17.05
C GLN A 134 1.15 25.06 -16.54
N ASP A 135 1.42 25.23 -15.25
CA ASP A 135 2.70 24.87 -14.64
C ASP A 135 2.67 23.43 -14.12
N LEU A 136 1.49 22.83 -13.97
CA LEU A 136 1.28 21.42 -13.61
C LEU A 136 1.11 20.49 -14.83
N ARG A 137 0.12 20.76 -15.69
CA ARG A 137 -0.19 20.04 -16.95
C ARG A 137 -0.05 18.51 -16.86
N PHE A 138 -0.70 17.84 -15.92
CA PHE A 138 -0.79 16.38 -15.90
C PHE A 138 -1.90 15.91 -16.83
N GLU A 139 -1.62 15.79 -18.13
CA GLU A 139 -2.65 15.53 -19.15
C GLU A 139 -3.05 14.06 -19.22
N LEU A 140 -2.17 13.16 -18.80
CA LEU A 140 -2.39 11.72 -18.90
C LEU A 140 -2.63 11.10 -17.53
N SER A 141 -3.73 10.37 -17.39
CA SER A 141 -3.90 9.38 -16.33
C SER A 141 -3.63 8.00 -16.91
N LEU A 142 -2.65 7.30 -16.36
CA LEU A 142 -2.27 5.94 -16.76
C LEU A 142 -3.18 4.87 -16.15
N GLY A 143 -4.19 5.28 -15.38
CA GLY A 143 -5.13 4.41 -14.69
C GLY A 143 -5.04 4.52 -13.17
N VAL A 144 -6.09 4.02 -12.53
CA VAL A 144 -6.16 3.78 -11.09
C VAL A 144 -5.84 2.30 -10.82
N SER A 145 -5.14 2.02 -9.72
CA SER A 145 -4.88 0.66 -9.25
C SER A 145 -5.31 0.53 -7.79
N GLY A 146 -6.00 -0.56 -7.47
CA GLY A 146 -6.37 -0.89 -6.10
C GLY A 146 -5.23 -1.57 -5.33
N VAL A 147 -5.12 -1.28 -4.04
CA VAL A 147 -4.28 -2.01 -3.09
C VAL A 147 -5.09 -2.25 -1.82
N HIS A 148 -5.00 -3.44 -1.22
CA HIS A 148 -5.66 -3.77 0.04
C HIS A 148 -4.61 -4.05 1.12
N PHE A 149 -4.61 -3.23 2.17
CA PHE A 149 -3.83 -3.38 3.40
C PHE A 149 -4.76 -3.69 4.59
N PRO A 150 -5.06 -4.96 4.88
CA PRO A 150 -6.00 -5.33 5.97
C PRO A 150 -5.61 -4.83 7.36
N HIS A 151 -4.34 -4.47 7.55
CA HIS A 151 -3.78 -4.02 8.82
C HIS A 151 -3.80 -2.49 8.98
N ASP A 152 -4.09 -1.71 7.93
CA ASP A 152 -4.26 -0.25 8.02
C ASP A 152 -5.72 0.10 8.36
N VAL A 153 -6.08 -0.11 9.62
CA VAL A 153 -7.46 -0.03 10.10
C VAL A 153 -8.06 1.36 9.83
N GLY A 154 -9.20 1.38 9.15
CA GLY A 154 -9.90 2.60 8.73
C GLY A 154 -9.44 3.18 7.39
N ARG A 155 -8.44 2.56 6.75
CA ARG A 155 -7.85 2.97 5.47
C ARG A 155 -7.50 1.75 4.61
N GLU A 156 -8.16 0.62 4.80
CA GLU A 156 -7.69 -0.67 4.29
C GLU A 156 -7.59 -0.71 2.76
N LEU A 157 -8.46 0.03 2.04
CA LEU A 157 -8.51 0.07 0.59
C LEU A 157 -7.86 1.35 0.05
N HIS A 158 -6.86 1.20 -0.80
CA HIS A 158 -6.16 2.31 -1.43
C HIS A 158 -6.40 2.32 -2.95
N ALA A 159 -6.78 3.48 -3.49
CA ALA A 159 -6.84 3.76 -4.91
C ALA A 159 -5.65 4.64 -5.31
N VAL A 160 -4.75 4.12 -6.14
CA VAL A 160 -3.53 4.79 -6.58
C VAL A 160 -3.66 5.23 -8.03
N TYR A 161 -3.68 6.54 -8.27
CA TYR A 161 -3.77 7.14 -9.60
C TYR A 161 -2.38 7.52 -10.08
N HIS A 162 -2.03 7.09 -11.29
CA HIS A 162 -0.74 7.38 -11.90
C HIS A 162 -0.89 8.49 -12.93
N LEU A 163 -0.34 9.68 -12.66
CA LEU A 163 -0.47 10.85 -13.53
C LEU A 163 0.86 11.17 -14.21
N THR A 164 0.78 11.55 -15.48
CA THR A 164 1.94 11.95 -16.29
C THR A 164 1.68 13.28 -16.97
N SER A 165 2.61 14.20 -16.82
CA SER A 165 2.72 15.41 -17.63
C SER A 165 3.68 15.15 -18.79
N ILE A 166 3.17 15.20 -20.01
CA ILE A 166 4.00 15.15 -21.21
C ILE A 166 4.65 16.51 -21.47
N THR A 167 3.92 17.60 -21.23
CA THR A 167 4.44 18.97 -21.43
C THR A 167 5.70 19.21 -20.60
N HIS A 168 5.69 18.82 -19.32
CA HIS A 168 6.80 19.04 -18.41
C HIS A 168 7.71 17.82 -18.22
N GLY A 169 7.35 16.66 -18.77
CA GLY A 169 8.10 15.40 -18.60
C GLY A 169 8.12 14.89 -17.16
N ARG A 170 7.04 15.15 -16.39
CA ARG A 170 6.91 14.85 -14.96
C ARG A 170 5.94 13.70 -14.71
N ARG A 171 6.10 12.96 -13.62
CA ARG A 171 5.19 11.89 -13.19
C ARG A 171 4.99 11.94 -11.68
N LEU A 172 3.75 11.78 -11.23
CA LEU A 172 3.43 11.66 -9.82
C LEU A 172 2.29 10.67 -9.61
N ARG A 173 2.09 10.27 -8.36
CA ARG A 173 0.95 9.48 -7.92
C ARG A 173 0.03 10.29 -7.03
N LEU A 174 -1.27 10.04 -7.16
CA LEU A 174 -2.24 10.37 -6.11
C LEU A 174 -2.65 9.07 -5.45
N GLU A 175 -2.80 9.08 -4.14
CA GLU A 175 -3.26 7.94 -3.38
C GLU A 175 -4.43 8.36 -2.50
N VAL A 176 -5.54 7.64 -2.59
CA VAL A 176 -6.71 7.85 -1.75
C VAL A 176 -6.98 6.56 -1.00
N SER A 177 -7.02 6.62 0.33
CA SER A 177 -7.38 5.49 1.17
C SER A 177 -8.79 5.63 1.71
N VAL A 178 -9.54 4.54 1.76
CA VAL A 178 -10.89 4.48 2.30
C VAL A 178 -11.08 3.24 3.18
N PRO A 179 -11.96 3.32 4.19
CA PRO A 179 -12.25 2.19 5.05
C PRO A 179 -13.02 1.11 4.30
N ASP A 180 -12.80 -0.14 4.63
CA ASP A 180 -13.54 -1.26 4.02
C ASP A 180 -15.05 -1.23 4.37
N ALA A 181 -15.41 -0.59 5.49
CA ALA A 181 -16.80 -0.39 5.92
C ALA A 181 -17.56 0.68 5.12
N ASP A 182 -16.83 1.60 4.46
CA ASP A 182 -17.39 2.66 3.61
C ASP A 182 -16.46 2.89 2.39
N PRO A 183 -16.46 1.94 1.43
CA PRO A 183 -15.45 1.86 0.37
C PRO A 183 -15.76 2.81 -0.81
N HIS A 184 -16.18 4.03 -0.53
CA HIS A 184 -16.63 5.01 -1.53
C HIS A 184 -15.55 6.04 -1.88
N VAL A 185 -15.32 6.26 -3.17
CA VAL A 185 -14.41 7.26 -3.73
C VAL A 185 -15.08 7.97 -4.91
N PRO A 186 -15.00 9.30 -5.08
CA PRO A 186 -15.54 9.97 -6.27
C PRO A 186 -14.86 9.53 -7.56
N THR A 187 -15.64 9.34 -8.64
CA THR A 187 -15.07 9.02 -9.96
C THR A 187 -14.20 10.16 -10.51
N THR A 188 -13.08 9.81 -11.12
CA THR A 188 -12.21 10.73 -11.84
C THR A 188 -12.50 10.78 -13.33
N THR A 189 -13.45 9.98 -13.84
CA THR A 189 -13.81 9.90 -15.27
C THR A 189 -14.24 11.24 -15.87
N SER A 190 -14.81 12.14 -15.06
CA SER A 190 -15.17 13.51 -15.49
C SER A 190 -13.94 14.39 -15.80
N VAL A 191 -12.78 14.02 -15.26
CA VAL A 191 -11.48 14.70 -15.47
C VAL A 191 -10.64 13.93 -16.47
N TYR A 192 -10.52 12.62 -16.28
CA TYR A 192 -9.76 11.69 -17.10
C TYR A 192 -10.67 10.56 -17.60
N PRO A 193 -11.28 10.70 -18.79
CA PRO A 193 -12.17 9.67 -19.34
C PRO A 193 -11.50 8.29 -19.51
N THR A 194 -10.17 8.23 -19.58
CA THR A 194 -9.38 7.00 -19.62
C THR A 194 -9.50 6.13 -18.38
N ASN A 195 -9.95 6.70 -17.25
CA ASN A 195 -10.10 5.97 -16.00
C ASN A 195 -11.37 5.12 -15.92
N ASP A 196 -12.28 5.17 -16.92
CA ASP A 196 -13.52 4.37 -16.91
C ASP A 196 -13.23 2.87 -16.69
N TRP A 197 -12.35 2.30 -17.52
CA TRP A 197 -11.99 0.89 -17.45
C TRP A 197 -11.23 0.53 -16.16
N HIS A 198 -10.31 1.40 -15.73
CA HIS A 198 -9.48 1.17 -14.54
C HIS A 198 -10.27 1.28 -13.23
N GLU A 199 -11.24 2.19 -13.15
CA GLU A 199 -12.16 2.31 -12.01
C GLU A 199 -13.07 1.08 -11.94
N ARG A 200 -13.56 0.56 -13.08
CA ARG A 200 -14.30 -0.70 -13.13
C ARG A 200 -13.46 -1.90 -12.69
N GLU A 201 -12.22 -2.02 -13.17
CA GLU A 201 -11.30 -3.09 -12.78
C GLU A 201 -11.01 -3.04 -11.27
N THR A 202 -10.74 -1.85 -10.74
CA THR A 202 -10.47 -1.64 -9.31
C THR A 202 -11.70 -1.99 -8.46
N TRP A 203 -12.91 -1.64 -8.90
CA TRP A 203 -14.14 -2.08 -8.25
C TRP A 203 -14.32 -3.60 -8.32
N ASP A 204 -14.09 -4.23 -9.47
CA ASP A 204 -14.27 -5.67 -9.66
C ASP A 204 -13.35 -6.48 -8.73
N PHE A 205 -12.08 -6.07 -8.64
CA PHE A 205 -11.05 -6.78 -7.88
C PHE A 205 -10.92 -6.41 -6.41
N PHE A 206 -11.22 -5.17 -6.02
CA PHE A 206 -11.03 -4.66 -4.66
C PHE A 206 -12.32 -4.14 -4.02
N GLY A 207 -13.40 -3.94 -4.76
CA GLY A 207 -14.68 -3.49 -4.20
C GLY A 207 -14.75 -2.00 -3.85
N ILE A 208 -13.81 -1.19 -4.34
CA ILE A 208 -13.88 0.27 -4.20
C ILE A 208 -14.99 0.79 -5.10
N VAL A 209 -16.00 1.44 -4.54
CA VAL A 209 -17.15 2.01 -5.25
C VAL A 209 -16.82 3.41 -5.73
N PHE A 210 -16.83 3.61 -7.05
CA PHE A 210 -16.57 4.90 -7.68
C PHE A 210 -17.87 5.69 -7.89
N ASP A 211 -18.13 6.68 -7.04
CA ASP A 211 -19.36 7.46 -7.05
C ASP A 211 -19.45 8.35 -8.30
N GLY A 212 -20.57 8.27 -9.00
CA GLY A 212 -20.81 9.02 -10.24
C GLY A 212 -20.23 8.38 -11.51
N HIS A 213 -19.60 7.19 -11.40
CA HIS A 213 -19.06 6.48 -12.56
C HIS A 213 -20.16 6.12 -13.57
N PRO A 214 -19.96 6.32 -14.89
CA PRO A 214 -21.01 6.16 -15.91
C PRO A 214 -21.56 4.73 -16.03
N SER A 215 -20.73 3.71 -15.80
CA SER A 215 -21.11 2.30 -15.91
C SER A 215 -20.27 1.41 -15.00
N LEU A 216 -20.46 1.54 -13.67
CA LEU A 216 -19.73 0.69 -12.72
C LEU A 216 -20.33 -0.73 -12.69
N ALA A 217 -19.68 -1.65 -13.38
CA ALA A 217 -20.09 -3.04 -13.52
C ALA A 217 -18.87 -3.94 -13.73
N ARG A 218 -19.05 -5.25 -13.51
CA ARG A 218 -17.97 -6.26 -13.64
C ARG A 218 -17.39 -6.21 -15.04
N ILE A 219 -16.12 -6.56 -15.12
CA ILE A 219 -15.35 -6.40 -16.34
C ILE A 219 -14.41 -7.60 -16.55
N GLU A 220 -13.75 -8.06 -15.49
CA GLU A 220 -12.85 -9.21 -15.54
C GLU A 220 -13.53 -10.47 -15.00
N MET A 221 -14.31 -10.33 -13.92
CA MET A 221 -14.98 -11.45 -13.29
C MET A 221 -16.34 -11.75 -13.94
N PRO A 222 -16.80 -13.02 -13.92
CA PRO A 222 -18.17 -13.36 -14.31
C PRO A 222 -19.22 -12.54 -13.54
N ASP A 223 -20.34 -12.21 -14.17
CA ASP A 223 -21.39 -11.36 -13.59
C ASP A 223 -21.93 -11.86 -12.24
N ASP A 224 -21.95 -13.18 -12.04
CA ASP A 224 -22.42 -13.86 -10.83
C ASP A 224 -21.32 -14.13 -9.78
N TRP A 225 -20.10 -13.63 -10.00
CA TRP A 225 -18.99 -13.87 -9.09
C TRP A 225 -19.24 -13.27 -7.70
N PRO A 226 -19.04 -14.02 -6.60
CA PRO A 226 -19.14 -13.49 -5.25
C PRO A 226 -17.81 -12.87 -4.79
N GLY A 227 -17.85 -11.62 -4.33
CA GLY A 227 -16.69 -10.94 -3.72
C GLY A 227 -15.69 -10.35 -4.71
N HIS A 228 -14.47 -10.11 -4.21
CA HIS A 228 -13.41 -9.28 -4.81
C HIS A 228 -12.04 -9.99 -4.68
N PRO A 229 -11.54 -10.66 -5.73
CA PRO A 229 -10.51 -11.69 -5.57
C PRO A 229 -9.09 -11.20 -5.31
N GLN A 230 -8.78 -9.91 -5.52
CA GLN A 230 -7.44 -9.36 -5.21
C GLN A 230 -7.31 -8.85 -3.78
N ARG A 231 -8.39 -8.91 -2.99
CA ARG A 231 -8.33 -8.60 -1.57
C ARG A 231 -7.53 -9.69 -0.83
N LYS A 232 -6.70 -9.29 0.14
CA LYS A 232 -5.81 -10.21 0.87
C LYS A 232 -6.52 -11.17 1.82
N ASP A 233 -7.76 -10.86 2.19
CA ASP A 233 -8.66 -11.72 2.97
C ASP A 233 -9.51 -12.65 2.08
N TYR A 234 -9.49 -12.45 0.76
CA TYR A 234 -10.19 -13.34 -0.17
C TYR A 234 -9.45 -14.68 -0.26
N PRO A 235 -10.15 -15.82 -0.08
CA PRO A 235 -9.52 -17.12 -0.18
C PRO A 235 -9.05 -17.32 -1.62
N LEU A 236 -7.74 -17.59 -1.81
CA LEU A 236 -7.16 -17.80 -3.14
C LEU A 236 -7.88 -18.93 -3.89
N GLY A 237 -8.49 -19.86 -3.14
CA GLY A 237 -9.32 -20.92 -3.66
C GLY A 237 -8.54 -21.84 -4.60
N GLY A 238 -9.27 -22.75 -5.24
CA GLY A 238 -8.72 -23.64 -6.25
C GLY A 238 -9.61 -24.84 -6.45
N ILE A 239 -9.71 -25.30 -7.68
CA ILE A 239 -10.24 -26.63 -7.96
C ILE A 239 -9.12 -27.61 -7.62
N PRO A 240 -9.34 -28.61 -6.75
CA PRO A 240 -8.33 -29.63 -6.51
C PRO A 240 -7.93 -30.26 -7.84
N VAL A 241 -6.64 -30.21 -8.18
CA VAL A 241 -6.16 -30.88 -9.38
C VAL A 241 -6.21 -32.38 -9.09
N GLU A 242 -7.15 -33.07 -9.74
CA GLU A 242 -7.19 -34.52 -9.73
C GLU A 242 -6.15 -35.07 -10.70
N TYR A 243 -5.10 -35.67 -10.15
CA TYR A 243 -4.12 -36.41 -10.95
C TYR A 243 -4.11 -37.87 -10.50
N LYS A 244 -4.64 -38.77 -11.35
CA LYS A 244 -4.59 -40.24 -11.18
C LYS A 244 -4.74 -40.73 -9.73
N GLY A 245 -5.88 -40.43 -9.10
CA GLY A 245 -6.19 -40.91 -7.75
C GLY A 245 -5.53 -40.13 -6.61
N ALA A 246 -4.84 -39.02 -6.91
CA ALA A 246 -4.36 -38.06 -5.93
C ALA A 246 -5.08 -36.71 -6.11
N THR A 247 -5.51 -36.14 -4.98
CA THR A 247 -6.13 -34.81 -4.90
C THR A 247 -5.14 -33.87 -4.22
N VAL A 248 -4.67 -32.84 -4.94
CA VAL A 248 -3.84 -31.80 -4.33
C VAL A 248 -4.76 -30.68 -3.86
N PRO A 249 -4.84 -30.40 -2.54
CA PRO A 249 -5.68 -29.33 -2.03
C PRO A 249 -5.19 -27.95 -2.49
N PRO A 250 -6.10 -26.96 -2.59
CA PRO A 250 -5.79 -25.55 -2.80
C PRO A 250 -4.67 -25.02 -1.88
N PRO A 251 -3.83 -24.06 -2.31
CA PRO A 251 -2.66 -23.61 -1.54
C PRO A 251 -2.95 -23.22 -0.09
N ASP A 252 -4.09 -22.58 0.14
CA ASP A 252 -4.66 -22.16 1.43
C ASP A 252 -5.11 -23.31 2.34
N THR A 253 -5.30 -24.52 1.79
CA THR A 253 -5.73 -25.73 2.53
C THR A 253 -4.67 -26.84 2.54
N ARG A 254 -3.48 -26.58 1.96
CA ARG A 254 -2.37 -27.52 2.03
C ARG A 254 -1.87 -27.66 3.46
N ARG A 255 -1.40 -28.87 3.79
CA ARG A 255 -0.77 -29.17 5.07
C ARG A 255 0.42 -28.24 5.28
N SER A 256 0.35 -27.37 6.28
CA SER A 256 1.49 -26.63 6.80
C SER A 256 2.29 -27.56 7.71
N TYR A 257 3.58 -27.71 7.45
CA TYR A 257 4.50 -28.33 8.39
C TYR A 257 5.07 -27.19 9.25
N SER A 258 4.45 -26.95 10.41
CA SER A 258 5.02 -26.14 11.49
C SER A 258 5.81 -27.05 12.42
#